data_AF-A0A9E1R538-F1
#
_entry.id   AF-A0A9E1R538-F1
#
_cell.length_a   1.000
_cell.length_b   1.000
_cell.length_c   1.000
_cell.angle_alpha   90.00
_cell.angle_beta   90.00
_cell.angle_gamma   90.00
#
_symmetry.space_group_name_H-M   'P 1'
#
loop_
_entity.id
_entity.type
_entity.pdbx_description
1 polymer ?
#
loop_
_entity_poly.entity_id
_entity_poly.type
_entity_poly.pdbx_seq_one_letter_code
_entity_poly.pdbx_strand_id
1 'polypeptide(L)'
;MPSRQIEPMLAEKVVRIGTKKPGVERYNAIIQAAEAIITEERSIKGLSIQLVARQAGIPRVSVYYFFPSVNSLIETLYERSVERMAIEFLGEAQTETTQLWPSFVESLMDQTRSHYEKNPVTMILALSPTSLTSLNQAHQHYGKELAHTLAHLTGGRGSQQLVRSCEIASEIADCVWRKSFVEHQIILPSFHQQAKSAVISYLKSVIR
;
A
#
# COMPACT_ATOMS: atom_id res chain seq x y z
N MET A 1 1.35 -41.38 -19.98
CA MET A 1 1.91 -40.76 -18.76
C MET A 1 1.00 -39.61 -18.37
N PRO A 2 0.15 -39.73 -17.34
CA PRO A 2 -0.75 -38.65 -16.99
C PRO A 2 -0.01 -37.56 -16.21
N SER A 3 -0.15 -36.34 -16.68
CA SER A 3 0.40 -35.10 -16.14
C SER A 3 -0.08 -34.87 -14.70
N ARG A 4 0.86 -34.70 -13.76
CA ARG A 4 0.56 -34.15 -12.43
C ARG A 4 0.11 -32.70 -12.61
N GLN A 5 -1.19 -32.48 -12.45
CA GLN A 5 -1.72 -31.15 -12.15
C GLN A 5 -1.11 -30.70 -10.81
N ILE A 6 -0.38 -29.60 -10.84
CA ILE A 6 -0.01 -28.87 -9.62
C ILE A 6 -1.25 -28.04 -9.27
N GLU A 7 -2.02 -28.50 -8.28
CA GLU A 7 -3.10 -27.73 -7.67
C GLU A 7 -2.52 -26.44 -7.05
N PRO A 8 -3.16 -25.27 -7.22
CA PRO A 8 -2.73 -24.07 -6.51
C PRO A 8 -3.11 -24.18 -5.02
N MET A 9 -2.10 -24.15 -4.13
CA MET A 9 -2.25 -24.05 -2.67
C MET A 9 -2.76 -22.67 -2.21
N LEU A 10 -3.90 -22.20 -2.71
CA LEU A 10 -4.62 -21.07 -2.11
C LEU A 10 -5.37 -21.56 -0.87
N ALA A 11 -4.64 -21.72 0.24
CA ALA A 11 -5.23 -21.96 1.55
C ALA A 11 -5.90 -20.67 2.07
N GLU A 12 -7.16 -20.81 2.46
CA GLU A 12 -8.19 -19.81 2.75
C GLU A 12 -7.80 -18.67 3.71
N LYS A 13 -8.17 -17.45 3.31
CA LYS A 13 -8.18 -16.22 4.11
C LYS A 13 -9.39 -16.23 5.05
N VAL A 14 -9.16 -16.46 6.35
CA VAL A 14 -10.15 -16.15 7.40
C VAL A 14 -9.44 -15.46 8.57
N VAL A 15 -9.37 -14.13 8.53
CA VAL A 15 -8.99 -13.33 9.69
C VAL A 15 -10.16 -13.36 10.68
N ARG A 16 -10.00 -14.06 11.80
CA ARG A 16 -11.05 -14.21 12.82
C ARG A 16 -10.99 -13.05 13.81
N ILE A 17 -11.66 -11.94 13.51
CA ILE A 17 -11.83 -10.87 14.51
C ILE A 17 -12.76 -11.41 15.59
N GLY A 18 -12.21 -11.73 16.76
CA GLY A 18 -13.00 -12.21 17.89
C GLY A 18 -14.03 -11.15 18.26
N THR A 19 -15.32 -11.49 18.22
CA THR A 19 -16.43 -10.54 18.47
C THR A 19 -16.61 -10.15 19.94
N LYS A 20 -15.88 -10.82 20.85
CA LYS A 20 -15.88 -10.55 22.31
C LYS A 20 -14.70 -9.64 22.69
N LYS A 21 -14.87 -8.75 23.68
CA LYS A 21 -13.84 -7.77 24.14
C LYS A 21 -12.41 -8.34 24.23
N PRO A 22 -12.16 -9.53 24.83
CA PRO A 22 -10.80 -10.08 24.93
C PRO A 22 -10.21 -10.54 23.59
N GLY A 23 -11.03 -10.77 22.57
CA GLY A 23 -10.59 -11.09 21.20
C GLY A 23 -10.09 -9.84 20.47
N VAL A 24 -10.82 -8.73 20.58
CA VAL A 24 -10.45 -7.43 20.00
C VAL A 24 -9.16 -6.89 20.62
N GLU A 25 -9.02 -6.98 21.94
CA GLU A 25 -7.81 -6.53 22.65
C GLU A 25 -6.56 -7.28 22.19
N ARG A 26 -6.65 -8.62 22.07
CA ARG A 26 -5.54 -9.45 21.58
C ARG A 26 -5.20 -9.16 20.12
N TYR A 27 -6.20 -8.99 19.27
CA TYR A 27 -6.00 -8.61 17.88
C TYR A 27 -5.26 -7.27 17.78
N ASN A 28 -5.71 -6.25 18.51
CA ASN A 28 -5.07 -4.93 18.54
C ASN A 28 -3.64 -4.99 19.09
N ALA A 29 -3.40 -5.79 20.13
CA ALA A 29 -2.06 -6.00 20.67
C ALA A 29 -1.10 -6.62 19.64
N ILE A 30 -1.58 -7.57 18.81
CA ILE A 30 -0.79 -8.16 17.72
C ILE A 30 -0.44 -7.11 16.67
N ILE A 31 -1.42 -6.30 16.24
CA ILE A 31 -1.22 -5.24 15.26
C ILE A 31 -0.20 -4.22 15.78
N GLN A 32 -0.40 -3.69 16.98
CA GLN A 32 0.50 -2.70 17.60
C GLN A 32 1.92 -3.25 17.76
N ALA A 33 2.06 -4.51 18.19
CA ALA A 33 3.36 -5.16 18.31
C ALA A 33 4.08 -5.26 16.96
N ALA A 34 3.36 -5.64 15.90
CA ALA A 34 3.93 -5.73 14.57
C ALA A 34 4.32 -4.36 14.01
N GLU A 35 3.48 -3.34 14.17
CA GLU A 35 3.77 -1.95 13.79
C GLU A 35 5.00 -1.39 14.53
N ALA A 36 5.12 -1.68 15.82
CA ALA A 36 6.28 -1.30 16.63
C ALA A 36 7.58 -1.95 16.12
N ILE A 37 7.56 -3.26 15.85
CA ILE A 37 8.71 -3.98 15.29
C ILE A 37 9.11 -3.38 13.92
N ILE A 38 8.14 -3.16 13.03
CA ILE A 38 8.40 -2.60 11.70
C ILE A 38 9.02 -1.20 11.81
N THR A 39 8.56 -0.39 12.75
CA THR A 39 9.08 0.95 13.00
C THR A 39 10.52 0.92 13.52
N GLU A 40 10.79 0.05 14.49
CA GLU A 40 12.11 -0.11 15.11
C GLU A 40 13.15 -0.63 14.10
N GLU A 41 12.81 -1.69 13.37
CA GLU A 41 13.70 -2.32 12.39
C GLU A 41 13.75 -1.61 11.04
N ARG A 42 12.85 -0.63 10.83
CA ARG A 42 12.61 0.05 9.53
C ARG A 42 12.41 -0.93 8.37
N SER A 43 11.85 -2.10 8.66
CA SER A 43 11.72 -3.17 7.68
C SER A 43 10.61 -4.15 8.07
N ILE A 44 10.00 -4.76 7.05
CA ILE A 44 9.20 -5.97 7.25
C ILE A 44 10.07 -7.24 7.25
N LYS A 45 11.34 -7.15 6.82
CA LYS A 45 12.24 -8.30 6.77
C LYS A 45 12.53 -8.79 8.20
N GLY A 46 12.45 -10.09 8.41
CA GLY A 46 12.68 -10.69 9.72
C GLY A 46 11.46 -10.65 10.66
N LEU A 47 10.38 -9.95 10.29
CA LEU A 47 9.11 -10.05 11.01
C LEU A 47 8.66 -11.51 11.05
N SER A 48 8.24 -11.99 12.21
CA SER A 48 7.76 -13.35 12.39
C SER A 48 6.69 -13.44 13.46
N ILE A 49 5.83 -14.46 13.37
CA ILE A 49 4.81 -14.73 14.38
C ILE A 49 5.41 -14.89 15.78
N GLN A 50 6.62 -15.45 15.87
CA GLN A 50 7.32 -15.61 17.14
C GLN A 50 7.76 -14.26 17.74
N LEU A 51 8.32 -13.38 16.91
CA LEU A 51 8.76 -12.05 17.34
C LEU A 51 7.55 -11.20 17.77
N VAL A 52 6.48 -11.22 16.98
CA VAL A 52 5.23 -10.50 17.28
C VAL A 52 4.59 -11.02 18.56
N ALA A 53 4.51 -12.34 18.76
CA ALA A 53 3.98 -12.93 19.99
C ALA A 53 4.75 -12.48 21.23
N ARG A 54 6.09 -12.45 21.14
CA ARG A 54 6.98 -11.97 22.21
C ARG A 54 6.73 -10.50 22.52
N GLN A 55 6.69 -9.65 21.49
CA GLN A 55 6.48 -8.21 21.62
C GLN A 55 5.09 -7.88 22.19
N ALA A 56 4.05 -8.62 21.76
CA ALA A 56 2.69 -8.44 22.25
C ALA A 56 2.45 -9.04 23.65
N GLY A 57 3.39 -9.82 24.19
CA GLY A 57 3.23 -10.50 25.48
C GLY A 57 2.15 -11.59 25.49
N ILE A 58 1.84 -12.20 24.34
CA ILE A 58 0.80 -13.24 24.21
C ILE A 58 1.34 -14.57 23.66
N PRO A 59 0.68 -15.71 23.95
CA PRO A 59 1.10 -17.00 23.40
C PRO A 59 1.10 -17.02 21.87
N ARG A 60 2.10 -17.68 21.25
CA ARG A 60 2.17 -17.87 19.78
C ARG A 60 0.88 -18.47 19.19
N VAL A 61 0.28 -19.42 19.89
CA VAL A 61 -1.00 -20.05 19.49
C VAL A 61 -2.12 -19.01 19.37
N SER A 62 -2.13 -18.00 20.23
CA SER A 62 -3.08 -16.88 20.14
C SER A 62 -2.84 -16.04 18.90
N VAL A 63 -1.60 -15.85 18.45
CA VAL A 63 -1.32 -15.12 17.20
C VAL A 63 -1.78 -15.93 15.99
N TYR A 64 -1.47 -17.24 15.95
CA TYR A 64 -1.91 -18.13 14.87
C TYR A 64 -3.44 -18.24 14.74
N TYR A 65 -4.17 -18.03 15.83
CA TYR A 65 -5.63 -17.96 15.78
C TYR A 65 -6.15 -16.81 14.89
N PHE A 66 -5.45 -15.67 14.86
CA PHE A 66 -5.83 -14.51 14.05
C PHE A 66 -5.12 -14.50 12.69
N PHE A 67 -3.84 -14.88 12.67
CA PHE A 67 -2.96 -14.77 11.52
C PHE A 67 -2.28 -16.12 11.26
N PRO A 68 -2.76 -16.90 10.27
CA PRO A 68 -2.18 -18.20 9.93
C PRO A 68 -0.70 -18.12 9.53
N SER A 69 -0.25 -16.97 9.03
CA SER A 69 1.13 -16.71 8.63
C SER A 69 1.53 -15.26 8.89
N VAL A 70 2.83 -14.97 8.93
CA VAL A 70 3.31 -13.58 8.99
C VAL A 70 2.89 -12.78 7.75
N ASN A 71 2.77 -13.43 6.59
CA ASN A 71 2.30 -12.77 5.37
C ASN A 71 0.84 -12.29 5.52
N SER A 72 -0.03 -13.10 6.14
CA SER A 72 -1.42 -12.67 6.41
C SER A 72 -1.50 -11.48 7.37
N LEU A 73 -0.55 -11.38 8.31
CA LEU A 73 -0.43 -10.22 9.19
C LEU A 73 0.05 -8.98 8.42
N ILE A 74 1.09 -9.11 7.58
CA ILE A 74 1.60 -8.01 6.74
C ILE A 74 0.53 -7.50 5.78
N GLU A 75 -0.22 -8.40 5.14
CA GLU A 75 -1.34 -8.06 4.26
C GLU A 75 -2.42 -7.28 5.02
N THR A 76 -2.78 -7.73 6.23
CA THR A 76 -3.75 -7.02 7.07
C THR A 76 -3.25 -5.63 7.48
N LEU A 77 -1.96 -5.47 7.78
CA LEU A 77 -1.38 -4.15 8.05
C LEU A 77 -1.41 -3.26 6.81
N TYR A 78 -1.09 -3.82 5.64
CA TYR A 78 -1.14 -3.13 4.37
C TYR A 78 -2.55 -2.60 4.05
N GLU A 79 -3.58 -3.46 4.13
CA GLU A 79 -4.98 -3.07 3.91
C GLU A 79 -5.41 -1.95 4.87
N ARG A 80 -5.02 -2.03 6.14
CA ARG A 80 -5.40 -1.05 7.16
C ARG A 80 -4.74 0.31 6.97
N SER A 81 -3.51 0.34 6.47
CA SER A 81 -2.70 1.56 6.38
C SER A 81 -2.69 2.14 4.97
N VAL A 82 -2.29 1.36 3.97
CA VAL A 82 -2.04 1.83 2.60
C VAL A 82 -3.35 1.98 1.82
N GLU A 83 -4.24 0.99 1.86
CA GLU A 83 -5.52 1.09 1.14
C GLU A 83 -6.41 2.18 1.74
N ARG A 84 -6.43 2.31 3.07
CA ARG A 84 -7.14 3.40 3.74
C ARG A 84 -6.64 4.77 3.29
N MET A 85 -5.32 4.97 3.27
CA MET A 85 -4.73 6.22 2.79
C MET A 85 -5.12 6.51 1.33
N ALA A 86 -5.09 5.49 0.46
CA ALA A 86 -5.50 5.64 -0.94
C ALA A 86 -6.97 6.07 -1.05
N ILE A 87 -7.87 5.45 -0.30
CA ILE A 87 -9.30 5.81 -0.25
C ILE A 87 -9.50 7.22 0.28
N GLU A 88 -8.80 7.61 1.36
CA GLU A 88 -8.92 8.96 1.93
C GLU A 88 -8.47 10.05 0.94
N PHE A 89 -7.38 9.81 0.20
CA PHE A 89 -6.82 10.84 -0.69
C PHE A 89 -7.48 10.88 -2.08
N LEU A 90 -8.07 9.78 -2.54
CA LEU A 90 -8.72 9.69 -3.86
C LEU A 90 -10.25 9.64 -3.80
N GLY A 91 -10.83 9.26 -2.66
CA GLY A 91 -12.27 9.04 -2.50
C GLY A 91 -13.08 10.30 -2.22
N GLU A 92 -12.45 11.39 -1.79
CA GLU A 92 -13.11 12.69 -1.72
C GLU A 92 -13.10 13.32 -3.12
N ALA A 93 -14.26 13.31 -3.79
CA ALA A 93 -14.46 14.08 -5.01
C ALA A 93 -14.16 15.55 -4.69
N GLN A 94 -13.03 16.06 -5.18
CA GLN A 94 -12.67 17.46 -5.02
C GLN A 94 -13.72 18.31 -5.74
N THR A 95 -14.68 18.80 -4.97
CA THR A 95 -15.86 19.55 -5.43
C THR A 95 -15.51 20.97 -5.90
N GLU A 96 -14.28 21.42 -5.66
CA GLU A 96 -13.78 22.72 -6.10
C GLU A 96 -12.97 22.56 -7.39
N THR A 97 -13.70 22.47 -8.51
CA THR A 97 -13.13 22.32 -9.84
C THR A 97 -12.52 23.64 -10.31
N THR A 98 -11.23 23.83 -10.03
CA THR A 98 -10.39 24.80 -10.76
C THR A 98 -8.94 24.34 -10.94
N GLN A 99 -8.55 23.19 -10.37
CA GLN A 99 -7.20 22.66 -10.56
C GLN A 99 -7.06 21.88 -11.86
N LEU A 100 -6.04 22.22 -12.65
CA LEU A 100 -5.62 21.41 -13.79
C LEU A 100 -5.15 20.04 -13.27
N TRP A 101 -5.46 18.97 -14.01
CA TRP A 101 -5.11 17.59 -13.62
C TRP A 101 -3.64 17.37 -13.23
N PRO A 102 -2.61 18.05 -13.82
CA PRO A 102 -1.23 17.86 -13.39
C PRO A 102 -1.00 18.34 -11.96
N SER A 103 -1.59 19.48 -11.58
CA SER A 103 -1.47 20.04 -10.23
C SER A 103 -2.17 19.16 -9.19
N PHE A 104 -3.28 18.53 -9.57
CA PHE A 104 -3.93 17.52 -8.74
C PHE A 104 -3.01 16.33 -8.47
N VAL A 105 -2.36 15.77 -9.51
CA VAL A 105 -1.43 14.64 -9.36
C VAL A 105 -0.22 15.04 -8.51
N GLU A 106 0.35 16.23 -8.73
CA GLU A 106 1.46 16.73 -7.90
C GLU A 106 1.05 16.87 -6.42
N SER A 107 -0.13 17.44 -6.16
CA SER A 107 -0.67 17.59 -4.81
C SER A 107 -0.91 16.23 -4.15
N LEU A 108 -1.46 15.26 -4.89
CA LEU A 108 -1.67 13.91 -4.40
C LEU A 108 -0.33 13.24 -4.01
N MET A 109 0.69 13.37 -4.85
CA MET A 109 2.04 12.87 -4.54
C MET A 109 2.63 13.55 -3.31
N ASP A 110 2.49 14.88 -3.19
CA ASP A 110 2.97 15.65 -2.03
C ASP A 110 2.27 15.18 -0.73
N GLN A 111 0.94 14.94 -0.79
CA GLN A 111 0.14 14.40 0.32
C GLN A 111 0.57 12.98 0.71
N THR A 112 0.76 12.08 -0.25
CA THR A 112 1.27 10.72 -0.01
C THR A 112 2.64 10.74 0.67
N ARG A 113 3.57 11.58 0.20
CA ARG A 113 4.88 11.71 0.85
C ARG A 113 4.76 12.27 2.27
N SER A 114 3.95 13.29 2.49
CA SER A 114 3.72 13.84 3.83
C SER A 114 3.12 12.80 4.78
N HIS A 115 2.22 11.95 4.28
CA HIS A 115 1.67 10.83 5.06
C HIS A 115 2.76 9.82 5.42
N TYR A 116 3.62 9.44 4.48
CA TYR A 116 4.74 8.53 4.72
C TYR A 116 5.76 9.07 5.73
N GLU A 117 6.04 10.38 5.71
CA GLU A 117 6.91 11.03 6.70
C GLU A 117 6.32 10.94 8.13
N LYS A 118 4.99 11.06 8.26
CA LYS A 118 4.29 10.96 9.55
C LYS A 118 4.01 9.53 9.99
N ASN A 119 3.92 8.60 9.04
CA ASN A 119 3.55 7.20 9.27
C ASN A 119 4.58 6.26 8.61
N PRO A 120 5.75 6.03 9.24
CA PRO A 120 6.82 5.20 8.68
C PRO A 120 6.37 3.78 8.35
N VAL A 121 5.46 3.19 9.14
CA VAL A 121 4.91 1.85 8.87
C VAL A 121 4.21 1.80 7.51
N THR A 122 3.37 2.79 7.20
CA THR A 122 2.69 2.88 5.90
C THR A 122 3.70 2.96 4.76
N MET A 123 4.75 3.76 4.92
CA MET A 123 5.83 3.87 3.92
C MET A 123 6.56 2.54 3.73
N ILE A 124 6.96 1.88 4.82
CA ILE A 124 7.69 0.62 4.77
C ILE A 124 6.84 -0.47 4.11
N LEU A 125 5.55 -0.56 4.44
CA LEU A 125 4.61 -1.51 3.84
C LEU A 125 4.42 -1.25 2.34
N ALA A 126 4.24 0.00 1.93
CA ALA A 126 4.05 0.35 0.51
C ALA A 126 5.33 0.13 -0.32
N LEU A 127 6.50 0.48 0.24
CA LEU A 127 7.77 0.44 -0.48
C LEU A 127 8.53 -0.88 -0.33
N SER A 128 8.06 -1.81 0.51
CA SER A 128 8.64 -3.15 0.70
C SER A 128 7.62 -4.26 0.38
N PRO A 129 7.25 -4.46 -0.90
CA PRO A 129 6.26 -5.47 -1.26
C PRO A 129 6.78 -6.88 -0.93
N THR A 130 5.91 -7.72 -0.40
CA THR A 130 6.20 -9.14 -0.16
C THR A 130 6.29 -9.95 -1.44
N SER A 131 5.63 -9.50 -2.52
CA SER A 131 5.72 -10.07 -3.86
C SER A 131 5.40 -9.03 -4.95
N LEU A 132 5.89 -9.24 -6.16
CA LEU A 132 5.53 -8.41 -7.32
C LEU A 132 4.04 -8.53 -7.68
N THR A 133 3.42 -9.70 -7.43
CA THR A 133 1.99 -9.90 -7.66
C THR A 133 1.14 -9.00 -6.75
N SER A 134 1.47 -8.96 -5.46
CA SER A 134 0.78 -8.10 -4.49
C SER A 134 0.98 -6.62 -4.80
N LEU A 135 2.18 -6.23 -5.23
CA LEU A 135 2.46 -4.87 -5.69
C LEU A 135 1.55 -4.48 -6.88
N ASN A 136 1.48 -5.34 -7.89
CA ASN A 136 0.66 -5.07 -9.06
C ASN A 136 -0.86 -4.99 -8.72
N GLN A 137 -1.35 -5.81 -7.79
CA GLN A 137 -2.74 -5.72 -7.31
C GLN A 137 -3.03 -4.40 -6.59
N ALA A 138 -2.10 -3.93 -5.76
CA ALA A 138 -2.21 -2.62 -5.12
C ALA A 138 -2.29 -1.47 -6.14
N HIS A 139 -1.43 -1.50 -7.16
CA HIS A 139 -1.45 -0.49 -8.23
C HIS A 139 -2.71 -0.54 -9.08
N GLN A 140 -3.31 -1.71 -9.30
CA GLN A 140 -4.62 -1.83 -9.95
C GLN A 140 -5.72 -1.11 -9.20
N HIS A 141 -5.76 -1.26 -7.86
CA HIS A 141 -6.75 -0.55 -7.04
C HIS A 141 -6.57 0.96 -7.13
N TYR A 142 -5.35 1.45 -6.85
CA TYR A 142 -5.05 2.88 -6.89
C TYR A 142 -5.22 3.48 -8.29
N GLY A 143 -4.76 2.78 -9.33
CA GLY A 143 -4.85 3.22 -10.72
C GLY A 143 -6.29 3.39 -11.19
N LYS A 144 -7.20 2.54 -10.71
CA LYS A 144 -8.64 2.67 -10.99
C LYS A 144 -9.22 3.95 -10.36
N GLU A 145 -8.93 4.20 -9.09
CA GLU A 145 -9.43 5.39 -8.38
C GLU A 145 -8.83 6.68 -8.97
N LEU A 146 -7.52 6.70 -9.23
CA LEU A 146 -6.87 7.84 -9.88
C LEU A 146 -7.46 8.11 -11.27
N ALA A 147 -7.69 7.07 -12.08
CA ALA A 147 -8.29 7.23 -13.40
C ALA A 147 -9.72 7.76 -13.34
N HIS A 148 -10.50 7.39 -12.32
CA HIS A 148 -11.84 7.94 -12.09
C HIS A 148 -11.77 9.44 -11.86
N THR A 149 -10.90 9.89 -10.96
CA THR A 149 -10.73 11.31 -10.64
C THR A 149 -10.19 12.10 -11.84
N LEU A 150 -9.19 11.58 -12.55
CA LEU A 150 -8.64 12.24 -13.73
C LEU A 150 -9.65 12.34 -14.88
N ALA A 151 -10.51 11.35 -15.08
CA ALA A 151 -11.57 11.42 -16.08
C ALA A 151 -12.55 12.56 -15.77
N HIS A 152 -12.93 12.75 -14.50
CA HIS A 152 -13.77 13.87 -14.08
C HIS A 152 -13.10 15.22 -14.31
N LEU A 153 -11.83 15.37 -13.91
CA LEU A 153 -11.07 16.61 -14.04
C LEU A 153 -10.81 17.01 -15.50
N THR A 154 -10.73 16.03 -16.41
CA THR A 154 -10.48 16.27 -17.85
C THR A 154 -11.77 16.37 -18.67
N GLY A 155 -12.95 16.18 -18.06
CA GLY A 155 -14.23 16.07 -18.79
C GLY A 155 -14.32 14.85 -19.71
N GLY A 156 -13.40 13.89 -19.54
CA GLY A 156 -13.34 12.66 -20.30
C GLY A 156 -14.19 11.53 -19.69
N ARG A 157 -14.14 10.35 -20.31
CA ARG A 157 -14.69 9.12 -19.73
C ARG A 157 -13.55 8.23 -19.26
N GLY A 158 -13.70 7.61 -18.09
CA GLY A 158 -12.76 6.59 -17.63
C GLY A 158 -12.67 5.45 -18.64
N SER A 159 -11.48 5.25 -19.21
CA SER A 159 -11.20 4.17 -20.16
C SER A 159 -10.25 3.15 -19.53
N GLN A 160 -10.29 1.90 -19.99
CA GLN A 160 -9.31 0.89 -19.55
C GLN A 160 -7.86 1.31 -19.81
N GLN A 161 -7.64 2.08 -20.90
CA GLN A 161 -6.33 2.64 -21.20
C GLN A 161 -5.90 3.69 -20.17
N LEU A 162 -6.81 4.56 -19.71
CA LEU A 162 -6.51 5.54 -18.67
C LEU A 162 -6.23 4.84 -17.33
N VAL A 163 -7.00 3.82 -16.97
CA VAL A 163 -6.75 2.98 -15.78
C VAL A 163 -5.34 2.39 -15.84
N ARG A 164 -5.00 1.74 -16.96
CA ARG A 164 -3.67 1.15 -17.14
C ARG A 164 -2.55 2.18 -17.09
N SER A 165 -2.80 3.38 -17.60
CA SER A 165 -1.84 4.49 -17.52
C SER A 165 -1.65 4.94 -16.06
N CYS A 166 -2.73 5.06 -15.29
CA CYS A 166 -2.64 5.43 -13.88
C CYS A 166 -1.94 4.36 -13.03
N GLU A 167 -2.14 3.06 -13.33
CA GLU A 167 -1.39 1.96 -12.74
C GLU A 167 0.13 2.14 -12.97
N ILE A 168 0.54 2.34 -14.22
CA ILE A 168 1.96 2.53 -14.59
C ILE A 168 2.53 3.80 -13.93
N ALA A 169 1.77 4.89 -13.90
CA ALA A 169 2.19 6.12 -13.23
C ALA A 169 2.47 5.90 -11.73
N SER A 170 1.62 5.12 -11.06
CA SER A 170 1.79 4.74 -9.66
C SER A 170 3.05 3.89 -9.45
N GLU A 171 3.28 2.94 -10.35
CA GLU A 171 4.49 2.11 -10.33
C GLU A 171 5.77 2.93 -10.55
N ILE A 172 5.74 3.93 -11.44
CA ILE A 172 6.86 4.87 -11.65
C ILE A 172 7.15 5.64 -10.36
N ALA A 173 6.13 6.19 -9.70
CA ALA A 173 6.29 6.92 -8.44
C ALA A 173 6.96 6.04 -7.37
N ASP A 174 6.40 4.85 -7.16
CA ASP A 174 6.89 3.90 -6.18
C ASP A 174 8.29 3.40 -6.51
N CYS A 175 8.65 3.21 -7.78
CA CYS A 175 10.01 2.81 -8.15
C CYS A 175 11.06 3.83 -7.69
N VAL A 176 10.79 5.11 -7.93
CA VAL A 176 11.71 6.20 -7.53
C VAL A 176 11.73 6.35 -6.00
N TRP A 177 10.58 6.32 -5.34
CA TRP A 177 10.51 6.40 -3.87
C TRP A 177 11.15 5.19 -3.19
N ARG A 178 10.95 3.98 -3.72
CA ARG A 178 11.57 2.75 -3.24
C ARG A 178 13.09 2.81 -3.37
N LYS A 179 13.62 3.39 -4.44
CA LYS A 179 15.07 3.63 -4.56
C LYS A 179 15.60 4.51 -3.42
N SER A 180 14.93 5.64 -3.16
CA SER A 180 15.29 6.51 -2.02
C SER A 180 15.19 5.78 -0.68
N PHE A 181 14.10 5.03 -0.46
CA PHE A 181 13.88 4.29 0.77
C PHE A 181 14.93 3.20 1.00
N VAL A 182 15.30 2.45 -0.03
CA VAL A 182 16.35 1.43 0.07
C VAL A 182 17.70 2.04 0.43
N GLU A 183 18.05 3.20 -0.13
CA GLU A 183 19.35 3.84 0.10
C GLU A 183 19.41 4.67 1.38
N HIS A 184 18.30 5.25 1.80
CA HIS A 184 18.27 6.29 2.84
C HIS A 184 17.26 6.04 3.97
N GLN A 185 16.44 5.00 3.87
CA GLN A 185 15.34 4.68 4.81
C GLN A 185 14.24 5.75 4.88
N ILE A 186 14.27 6.74 3.98
CA ILE A 186 13.31 7.84 3.85
C ILE A 186 13.15 8.21 2.37
N ILE A 187 12.09 8.94 2.04
CA ILE A 187 11.92 9.56 0.71
C ILE A 187 12.53 10.97 0.75
N LEU A 188 13.74 11.11 0.22
CA LEU A 188 14.42 12.40 0.13
C LEU A 188 13.67 13.35 -0.82
N PRO A 189 13.71 14.68 -0.56
CA PRO A 189 13.07 15.66 -1.43
C PRO A 189 13.53 15.59 -2.90
N SER A 190 14.81 15.28 -3.14
CA SER A 190 15.38 15.15 -4.48
C SER A 190 14.78 13.98 -5.26
N PHE A 191 14.61 12.82 -4.63
CA PHE A 191 13.95 11.66 -5.24
C PHE A 191 12.46 11.90 -5.44
N HIS A 192 11.80 12.57 -4.49
CA HIS A 192 10.40 12.93 -4.65
C HIS A 192 10.17 13.85 -5.86
N GLN A 193 11.04 14.82 -6.07
CA GLN A 193 10.94 15.71 -7.23
C GLN A 193 11.21 14.98 -8.56
N GLN A 194 12.12 14.00 -8.58
CA GLN A 194 12.33 13.12 -9.73
C GLN A 194 11.08 12.28 -10.01
N ALA A 195 10.45 11.72 -8.96
CA ALA A 195 9.22 10.95 -9.09
C ALA A 195 8.10 11.80 -9.72
N LYS A 196 7.87 13.02 -9.20
CA LYS A 196 6.89 13.97 -9.76
C LYS A 196 7.15 14.25 -11.23
N SER A 197 8.39 14.59 -11.57
CA SER A 197 8.79 14.89 -12.94
C SER A 197 8.54 13.71 -13.88
N ALA A 198 8.89 12.49 -13.47
CA ALA A 198 8.69 11.27 -14.25
C ALA A 198 7.20 10.94 -14.45
N VAL A 199 6.41 10.98 -13.37
CA VAL A 199 4.97 10.70 -13.39
C VAL A 199 4.22 11.70 -14.27
N ILE A 200 4.45 13.00 -14.06
CA ILE A 200 3.76 14.04 -14.83
C ILE A 200 4.14 13.98 -16.31
N SER A 201 5.41 13.75 -16.64
CA SER A 201 5.86 13.61 -18.02
C SER A 201 5.21 12.40 -18.70
N TYR A 202 5.15 11.26 -18.01
CA TYR A 202 4.48 10.06 -18.52
C TYR A 202 2.99 10.31 -18.73
N LEU A 203 2.27 10.83 -17.73
CA LEU A 203 0.83 11.10 -17.83
C LEU A 203 0.50 12.11 -18.93
N LYS A 204 1.30 13.17 -19.12
CA LYS A 204 1.13 14.13 -20.24
C LYS A 204 1.26 13.48 -21.62
N SER A 205 2.03 12.40 -21.73
CA SER A 205 2.21 11.69 -23.00
C SER A 205 1.03 10.78 -23.37
N VAL A 206 0.19 10.42 -22.39
CA VAL A 206 -0.91 9.45 -22.55
C VAL A 206 -2.30 10.05 -22.34
N ILE A 207 -2.41 11.15 -21.59
CA ILE A 207 -3.64 11.94 -21.42
C ILE A 207 -3.64 13.06 -22.47
N ARG A 208 -4.69 13.11 -23.30
CA ARG A 208 -4.89 14.12 -24.34
C ARG A 208 -5.93 15.14 -23.90
#